data_AF-A0A7W6Y150-F1
#
_entry.id   AF-A0A7W6Y150-F1
#
_cell.length_a   1.000
_cell.length_b   1.000
_cell.length_c   1.000
_cell.angle_alpha   90.00
_cell.angle_beta   90.00
_cell.angle_gamma   90.00
#
_symmetry.space_group_name_H-M   'P 1'
#
loop_
_entity.id
_entity.type
_entity.pdbx_description
1 polymer ?
#
loop_
_entity_poly.entity_id
_entity_poly.type
_entity_poly.pdbx_seq_one_letter_code
_entity_poly.pdbx_strand_id
1 'polypeptide(L)'
;MNSFSLTRTALALSLLLIVTGCSATERLNRSATAKGQTQAGVLLPPLPDDLRRQEPHAPVVEGQPVVSILARERQALDRANARQGRTVTFYDDLIKKYGSHP
;
A
#
# COMPACT_ATOMS: atom_id res chain seq x y z
N MET A 1 67.10 -3.06 0.16
CA MET A 1 66.12 -2.54 1.15
C MET A 1 64.81 -2.08 0.49
N ASN A 2 64.25 -2.83 -0.49
CA ASN A 2 63.09 -2.35 -1.28
C ASN A 2 61.82 -3.19 -1.11
N SER A 3 61.91 -4.45 -0.65
CA SER A 3 60.75 -5.34 -0.54
C SER A 3 59.77 -4.97 0.59
N PHE A 4 60.25 -4.30 1.65
CA PHE A 4 59.43 -3.86 2.79
C PHE A 4 58.55 -2.63 2.49
N SER A 5 58.95 -1.82 1.49
CA SER A 5 58.18 -0.67 1.00
C SER A 5 57.06 -1.10 0.04
N LEU A 6 57.36 -2.06 -0.84
CA LEU A 6 56.37 -2.64 -1.76
C LEU A 6 55.24 -3.38 -1.03
N THR A 7 55.53 -4.12 0.03
CA THR A 7 54.48 -4.85 0.78
C THR A 7 53.56 -3.91 1.55
N ARG A 8 54.09 -2.81 2.13
CA ARG A 8 53.28 -1.81 2.84
C ARG A 8 52.40 -0.99 1.90
N THR A 9 52.91 -0.63 0.73
CA THR A 9 52.14 0.08 -0.30
C THR A 9 51.05 -0.81 -0.91
N ALA A 10 51.34 -2.09 -1.15
CA ALA A 10 50.35 -3.05 -1.62
C ALA A 10 49.21 -3.27 -0.61
N LEU A 11 49.52 -3.35 0.69
CA LEU A 11 48.52 -3.54 1.75
C LEU A 11 47.64 -2.30 1.98
N ALA A 12 48.22 -1.10 1.83
CA ALA A 12 47.47 0.15 1.88
C ALA A 12 46.53 0.32 0.67
N LEU A 13 47.00 -0.07 -0.53
CA LEU A 13 46.21 0.00 -1.75
C LEU A 13 45.03 -0.98 -1.74
N SER A 14 45.24 -2.21 -1.23
CA SER A 14 44.16 -3.19 -1.08
C SER A 14 43.12 -2.76 -0.04
N LEU A 15 43.53 -2.16 1.08
CA LEU A 15 42.60 -1.62 2.07
C LEU A 15 41.77 -0.46 1.51
N LEU A 16 42.37 0.40 0.67
CA LEU A 16 41.66 1.50 0.01
C LEU A 16 40.56 0.99 -0.94
N LEU A 17 40.86 -0.07 -1.70
CA LEU A 17 39.91 -0.70 -2.63
C LEU A 17 38.72 -1.36 -1.90
N ILE A 18 38.96 -1.97 -0.73
CA ILE A 18 37.91 -2.61 0.08
C ILE A 18 36.92 -1.56 0.61
N VAL A 19 37.41 -0.43 1.12
CA VAL A 19 36.56 0.62 1.70
C VAL A 19 35.70 1.32 0.62
N THR A 20 36.24 1.55 -0.58
CA THR A 20 35.46 2.10 -1.71
C THR A 20 34.36 1.12 -2.16
N GLY A 21 34.64 -0.19 -2.12
CA GLY A 21 33.68 -1.23 -2.47
C GLY A 21 32.41 -1.27 -1.62
N CYS A 22 32.50 -0.96 -0.32
CA CYS A 22 31.33 -0.99 0.59
C CYS A 22 30.26 0.06 0.25
N SER A 23 30.64 1.23 -0.26
CA SER A 23 29.67 2.24 -0.69
C SER A 23 28.92 1.86 -1.97
N ALA A 24 29.60 1.14 -2.87
CA ALA A 24 29.01 0.65 -4.12
C ALA A 24 28.02 -0.49 -3.85
N THR A 25 28.36 -1.40 -2.93
CA THR A 25 27.47 -2.50 -2.54
C THR A 25 26.22 -2.00 -1.81
N GLU A 26 26.33 -0.98 -0.95
CA GLU A 26 25.16 -0.40 -0.29
C GLU A 26 24.19 0.25 -1.30
N ARG A 27 24.73 1.01 -2.26
CA ARG A 27 23.90 1.61 -3.33
C ARG A 27 23.23 0.54 -4.19
N LEU A 28 23.97 -0.50 -4.60
CA LEU A 28 23.41 -1.62 -5.34
C LEU A 28 22.34 -2.37 -4.55
N ASN A 29 22.54 -2.58 -3.25
CA ASN A 29 21.55 -3.25 -2.40
C ASN A 29 20.27 -2.41 -2.25
N ARG A 30 20.39 -1.09 -2.08
CA ARG A 30 19.22 -0.18 -2.08
C ARG A 30 18.50 -0.18 -3.43
N SER A 31 19.22 -0.10 -4.54
CA SER A 31 18.64 -0.15 -5.88
C SER A 31 17.97 -1.49 -6.17
N ALA A 32 18.58 -2.61 -5.75
CA ALA A 32 18.00 -3.94 -5.88
C ALA A 32 16.75 -4.10 -5.00
N THR A 33 16.76 -3.55 -3.79
CA THR A 33 15.58 -3.54 -2.90
C THR A 33 14.44 -2.72 -3.50
N ALA A 34 14.71 -1.50 -3.98
CA ALA A 34 13.71 -0.65 -4.63
C ALA A 34 13.17 -1.29 -5.92
N LYS A 35 14.04 -1.92 -6.71
CA LYS A 35 13.64 -2.68 -7.90
C LYS A 35 12.79 -3.90 -7.54
N GLY A 36 13.15 -4.62 -6.48
CA GLY A 36 12.37 -5.76 -5.98
C GLY A 36 10.99 -5.35 -5.48
N GLN A 37 10.90 -4.25 -4.72
CA GLN A 37 9.64 -3.69 -4.25
C GLN A 37 8.75 -3.22 -5.41
N THR A 38 9.32 -2.55 -6.42
CA THR A 38 8.56 -2.10 -7.60
C THR A 38 8.13 -3.25 -8.50
N GLN A 39 8.96 -4.29 -8.67
CA GLN A 39 8.60 -5.47 -9.47
C GLN A 39 7.60 -6.40 -8.77
N ALA A 40 7.57 -6.45 -7.44
CA ALA A 40 6.66 -7.32 -6.70
C ALA A 40 5.17 -6.96 -6.91
N GLY A 41 4.87 -5.70 -7.26
CA GLY A 41 3.50 -5.22 -7.43
C GLY A 41 2.70 -5.22 -6.12
N VAL A 42 1.69 -4.36 -6.02
CA VAL A 42 0.75 -4.40 -4.89
C VAL A 42 -0.43 -5.29 -5.28
N LEU A 43 -0.51 -6.47 -4.68
CA LEU A 43 -1.73 -7.28 -4.76
C LEU A 43 -2.78 -6.66 -3.85
N LEU A 44 -3.80 -6.04 -4.47
CA LEU A 44 -4.95 -5.55 -3.73
C LEU A 44 -5.74 -6.76 -3.19
N PRO A 45 -6.16 -6.72 -1.91
CA PRO A 45 -7.11 -7.69 -1.41
C PRO A 45 -8.42 -7.61 -2.23
N PRO A 46 -9.16 -8.73 -2.34
CA PRO A 46 -10.44 -8.72 -3.04
C PRO A 46 -11.39 -7.73 -2.38
N LEU A 47 -12.12 -6.97 -3.20
CA LEU A 47 -13.18 -6.09 -2.72
C LEU A 47 -14.29 -6.95 -2.12
N PRO A 48 -14.72 -6.71 -0.88
CA PRO A 48 -15.85 -7.43 -0.29
C PRO A 48 -17.11 -7.33 -1.16
N ASP A 49 -17.80 -8.45 -1.35
CA ASP A 49 -18.96 -8.55 -2.26
C ASP A 49 -20.11 -7.61 -1.88
N ASP A 50 -20.25 -7.32 -0.58
CA ASP A 50 -21.28 -6.42 -0.08
C ASP A 50 -21.10 -4.98 -0.61
N LEU A 51 -19.86 -4.55 -0.85
CA LEU A 51 -19.57 -3.20 -1.36
C LEU A 51 -20.01 -2.98 -2.81
N ARG A 52 -20.29 -4.06 -3.56
CA ARG A 52 -20.89 -3.97 -4.91
C ARG A 52 -22.41 -3.92 -4.88
N ARG A 53 -23.04 -4.16 -3.72
CA ARG A 53 -24.51 -4.23 -3.62
C ARG A 53 -25.14 -2.85 -3.57
N GLN A 54 -26.08 -2.63 -4.48
CA GLN A 54 -27.00 -1.50 -4.43
C GLN A 54 -28.13 -1.78 -3.43
N GLU A 55 -28.49 -0.79 -2.61
CA GLU A 55 -29.64 -0.93 -1.74
C GLU A 55 -30.91 -0.64 -2.54
N PRO A 56 -31.92 -1.53 -2.53
CA PRO A 56 -33.20 -1.21 -3.16
C PRO A 56 -33.95 -0.14 -2.36
N HIS A 57 -34.64 0.74 -3.08
CA HIS A 57 -35.60 1.67 -2.48
C HIS A 57 -36.75 0.90 -1.80
N ALA A 58 -37.38 1.53 -0.82
CA ALA A 58 -38.55 0.99 -0.16
C ALA A 58 -39.72 0.86 -1.17
N PRO A 59 -40.41 -0.29 -1.20
CA PRO A 59 -41.56 -0.47 -2.09
C PRO A 59 -42.69 0.49 -1.69
N VAL A 60 -43.29 1.11 -2.70
CA VAL A 60 -44.50 1.92 -2.59
C VAL A 60 -45.70 1.01 -2.80
N VAL A 61 -46.56 0.91 -1.80
CA VAL A 61 -47.77 0.07 -1.83
C VAL A 61 -48.97 0.97 -1.60
N GLU A 62 -49.99 0.87 -2.45
CA GLU A 62 -51.22 1.62 -2.31
C GLU A 62 -51.88 1.35 -0.94
N GLY A 63 -52.43 2.41 -0.34
CA GLY A 63 -53.03 2.33 0.99
C GLY A 63 -52.04 2.33 2.17
N GLN A 64 -50.72 2.26 1.93
CA GLN A 64 -49.74 2.42 3.01
C GLN A 64 -49.49 3.89 3.36
N PRO A 65 -49.33 4.23 4.66
CA PRO A 65 -48.94 5.57 5.05
C PRO A 65 -47.56 5.94 4.49
N VAL A 66 -47.44 7.12 3.89
CA VAL A 66 -46.17 7.65 3.35
C VAL A 66 -45.06 7.65 4.40
N VAL A 67 -45.38 7.96 5.65
CA VAL A 67 -44.42 7.94 6.76
C VAL A 67 -43.80 6.56 6.95
N SER A 68 -44.56 5.47 6.74
CA SER A 68 -44.04 4.11 6.84
C SER A 68 -43.06 3.77 5.70
N ILE A 69 -43.31 4.30 4.49
CA ILE A 69 -42.43 4.15 3.34
C ILE A 69 -41.13 4.93 3.61
N LEU A 70 -41.22 6.18 4.05
CA LEU A 70 -40.06 7.01 4.39
C LEU A 70 -39.19 6.41 5.50
N ALA A 71 -39.80 5.78 6.51
CA ALA A 71 -39.05 5.09 7.56
C ALA A 71 -38.22 3.93 6.99
N ARG A 72 -38.79 3.12 6.09
CA ARG A 72 -38.06 2.03 5.41
C ARG A 72 -36.98 2.56 4.48
N GLU A 73 -37.25 3.67 3.80
CA GLU A 73 -36.28 4.33 2.93
C GLU A 73 -35.06 4.83 3.72
N ARG A 74 -35.29 5.43 4.90
CA ARG A 74 -34.20 5.81 5.82
C ARG A 74 -33.36 4.61 6.22
N GLN A 75 -33.98 3.49 6.56
CA GLN A 75 -33.23 2.27 6.90
C GLN A 75 -32.40 1.73 5.73
N ALA A 76 -32.93 1.82 4.50
CA ALA A 76 -32.18 1.46 3.30
C ALA A 76 -30.96 2.39 3.12
N LEU A 77 -31.17 3.70 3.24
CA LEU A 77 -30.11 4.69 3.17
C LEU A 77 -29.04 4.48 4.25
N ASP A 78 -29.42 4.16 5.49
CA ASP A 78 -28.48 3.87 6.58
C ASP A 78 -27.59 2.66 6.24
N ARG A 79 -28.16 1.59 5.65
CA ARG A 79 -27.39 0.43 5.20
C ARG A 79 -26.44 0.78 4.05
N ALA A 80 -26.87 1.64 3.12
CA ALA A 80 -26.03 2.12 2.02
C ALA A 80 -24.87 2.99 2.54
N ASN A 81 -25.14 3.93 3.45
CA ASN A 81 -24.13 4.79 4.05
C ASN A 81 -23.12 3.99 4.88
N ALA A 82 -23.58 2.97 5.62
CA ALA A 82 -22.69 2.07 6.34
C ALA A 82 -21.76 1.29 5.39
N ARG A 83 -22.24 0.89 4.20
CA ARG A 83 -21.39 0.29 3.17
C ARG A 83 -20.38 1.28 2.61
N GLN A 84 -20.82 2.49 2.27
CA GLN A 84 -19.95 3.55 1.78
C GLN A 84 -18.82 3.84 2.77
N GLY A 85 -19.12 3.93 4.06
CA GLY A 85 -18.11 4.11 5.12
C GLY A 85 -17.03 3.03 5.09
N ARG A 86 -17.41 1.76 4.92
CA ARG A 86 -16.45 0.64 4.78
C ARG A 86 -15.59 0.77 3.53
N THR A 87 -16.14 1.22 2.40
CA THR A 87 -15.37 1.47 1.18
C THR A 87 -14.30 2.56 1.39
N VAL A 88 -14.66 3.63 2.11
CA VAL A 88 -13.72 4.71 2.44
C VAL A 88 -12.59 4.17 3.33
N THR A 89 -12.92 3.50 4.44
CA THR A 89 -11.91 2.91 5.34
C THR A 89 -10.97 1.96 4.61
N PHE A 90 -11.50 1.11 3.73
CA PHE A 90 -10.67 0.23 2.90
C PHE A 90 -9.65 1.00 2.07
N TYR A 91 -10.06 2.09 1.42
CA TYR A 91 -9.17 2.89 0.60
C TYR A 91 -8.14 3.66 1.44
N ASP A 92 -8.55 4.20 2.59
CA ASP A 92 -7.66 4.86 3.54
C ASP A 92 -6.59 3.90 4.08
N ASP A 93 -6.96 2.66 4.38
CA ASP A 93 -6.01 1.62 4.81
C ASP A 93 -5.02 1.26 3.71
N LEU A 94 -5.46 1.23 2.44
CA LEU A 94 -4.55 1.04 1.30
C LEU A 94 -3.55 2.18 1.17
N ILE A 95 -4.00 3.44 1.30
CA ILE A 95 -3.11 4.61 1.31
C ILE A 95 -2.15 4.52 2.48
N LYS A 96 -2.60 4.17 3.68
CA LYS A 96 -1.72 4.06 4.85
C LYS A 96 -0.66 2.98 4.68
N LYS A 97 -1.02 1.86 4.05
CA LYS A 97 -0.13 0.70 3.89
C LYS A 97 0.84 0.83 2.71
N TYR A 98 0.40 1.42 1.61
CA TYR A 98 1.13 1.45 0.34
C TYR A 98 1.35 2.86 -0.22
N GLY A 99 0.73 3.87 0.36
CA GLY A 99 0.97 5.26 -0.02
C GLY A 99 2.41 5.63 0.30
N SER A 100 3.15 6.00 -0.73
CA SER A 100 4.50 6.53 -0.61
C SER A 100 4.43 7.80 0.26
N HIS A 101 5.04 7.80 1.44
CA HIS A 101 5.44 9.06 2.03
C HIS A 101 6.47 9.71 1.09
N PRO A 102 6.38 11.02 0.83
CA PRO A 102 7.37 11.73 0.03
C PRO A 102 8.79 11.59 0.60
#